data_AF-A0A1B6FJM4-F1
#
_entry.id   AF-A0A1B6FJM4-F1
#
_cell.length_a   1.000
_cell.length_b   1.000
_cell.length_c   1.000
_cell.angle_alpha   90.00
_cell.angle_beta   90.00
_cell.angle_gamma   90.00
#
_symmetry.space_group_name_H-M   'P 1'
#
loop_
_entity.id
_entity.type
_entity.pdbx_description
1 polymer ?
#
loop_
_entity_poly.entity_id
_entity_poly.type
_entity_poly.pdbx_seq_one_letter_code
_entity_poly.pdbx_strand_id
1 'polypeptide(L)'
;LAMIADRFTEESERSKALGIALAFISFGCLVAPPFGGALYQFAGKEVPFLILAFVSLMDGFMLLLVMKPFKESMRDKREVGAAPTVPIWRLFMDPYIAVCAGALMMSNVALACLEQTISLWMEDNLTTDNWKIGMIWLPAFFPHVLGV
;
A
#
# COMPACT_ATOMS: atom_id res chain seq x y z
N LEU A 1 3.03 4.59 7.96
CA LEU A 1 4.41 4.13 8.24
C LEU A 1 5.24 5.17 8.98
N ALA A 2 5.45 6.37 8.44
CA ALA A 2 6.21 7.43 9.14
C ALA A 2 5.66 7.77 10.55
N MET A 3 4.33 7.83 10.69
CA MET A 3 3.65 8.05 11.98
C MET A 3 3.85 6.90 12.99
N ILE A 4 4.03 5.67 12.51
CA ILE A 4 4.30 4.50 13.36
C ILE A 4 5.77 4.53 13.79
N ALA A 5 6.67 4.81 12.84
CA ALA A 5 8.10 4.92 13.09
C ALA A 5 8.46 6.03 14.08
N ASP A 6 7.65 7.09 14.16
CA ASP A 6 7.84 8.17 15.13
C ASP A 6 7.32 7.85 16.54
N ARG A 7 6.35 6.92 16.65
CA ARG A 7 5.71 6.56 17.92
C ARG A 7 6.46 5.47 18.68
N PHE A 8 7.21 4.62 17.96
CA PHE A 8 8.03 3.55 18.54
C PHE A 8 9.51 3.93 18.41
N THR A 9 10.11 4.38 19.50
CA THR A 9 11.54 4.74 19.57
C THR A 9 12.46 3.53 19.69
N GLU A 10 11.96 2.41 20.24
CA GLU A 10 12.67 1.13 20.30
C GLU A 10 12.72 0.45 18.94
N GLU A 11 13.93 0.10 18.47
CA GLU A 11 14.15 -0.43 17.12
C GLU A 11 13.47 -1.80 16.91
N SER A 12 13.43 -2.63 17.95
CA SER A 12 12.77 -3.94 17.94
C SER A 12 11.25 -3.83 17.85
N GLU A 13 10.64 -2.94 18.66
CA GLU A 13 9.20 -2.69 18.65
C GLU A 13 8.76 -1.98 17.36
N ARG A 14 9.57 -1.05 16.87
CA ARG A 14 9.34 -0.36 15.58
C ARG A 14 9.32 -1.34 14.42
N SER A 15 10.30 -2.25 14.35
CA SER A 15 10.36 -3.25 13.29
C SER A 15 9.14 -4.19 13.33
N LYS A 16 8.75 -4.64 14.53
CA LYS A 16 7.55 -5.46 14.73
C LYS A 16 6.27 -4.72 14.31
N ALA A 17 6.10 -3.47 14.74
CA ALA A 17 4.92 -2.67 14.41
C ALA A 17 4.84 -2.34 12.90
N LEU A 18 5.97 -2.04 12.26
CA LEU A 18 6.06 -1.84 10.82
C LEU A 18 5.76 -3.13 10.06
N GLY A 19 6.29 -4.28 10.50
CA GLY A 19 6.01 -5.59 9.91
C GLY A 19 4.53 -5.94 9.94
N ILE A 20 3.87 -5.75 11.08
CA ILE A 20 2.42 -5.95 11.22
C ILE A 20 1.65 -5.01 10.28
N ALA A 21 2.03 -3.73 10.21
CA ALA A 21 1.39 -2.77 9.31
C ALA A 21 1.55 -3.14 7.83
N LEU A 22 2.75 -3.59 7.42
CA LEU A 22 3.04 -4.06 6.06
C LEU A 22 2.21 -5.31 5.71
N ALA A 23 2.06 -6.24 6.65
CA ALA A 23 1.22 -7.42 6.46
C ALA A 23 -0.25 -7.04 6.21
N PHE A 24 -0.81 -6.09 6.97
CA PHE A 24 -2.16 -5.60 6.74
C PHE A 24 -2.33 -4.87 5.39
N ILE A 25 -1.32 -4.11 4.95
CA ILE A 25 -1.34 -3.47 3.62
C ILE A 25 -1.35 -4.52 2.52
N SER A 26 -0.47 -5.52 2.59
CA SER A 26 -0.41 -6.62 1.62
C SER A 26 -1.73 -7.39 1.59
N PHE A 27 -2.30 -7.72 2.75
CA PHE A 27 -3.60 -8.36 2.85
C PHE A 27 -4.71 -7.53 2.19
N GLY A 28 -4.75 -6.22 2.43
CA GLY A 28 -5.72 -5.31 1.84
C GLY A 28 -5.60 -5.23 0.31
N CYS A 29 -4.38 -5.08 -0.21
CA CYS A 29 -4.12 -5.06 -1.66
C CYS A 29 -4.58 -6.35 -2.34
N LEU A 30 -4.55 -7.47 -1.62
CA LEU A 30 -4.92 -8.74 -2.21
C LEU A 30 -6.42 -9.04 -2.17
N VAL A 31 -7.10 -8.68 -1.10
CA VAL A 31 -8.56 -8.84 -1.02
C VAL A 31 -9.26 -7.87 -1.99
N ALA A 32 -8.59 -6.79 -2.41
CA ALA A 32 -9.15 -5.77 -3.28
C ALA A 32 -9.58 -6.27 -4.69
N PRO A 33 -8.76 -6.97 -5.50
CA PRO A 33 -9.17 -7.49 -6.81
C PRO A 33 -10.41 -8.42 -6.79
N PRO A 34 -10.49 -9.48 -5.94
CA PRO A 34 -11.66 -10.36 -5.94
C PRO A 34 -12.90 -9.65 -5.41
N PHE A 35 -12.78 -8.87 -4.32
CA PHE A 35 -13.92 -8.15 -3.75
C PHE A 35 -14.41 -7.03 -4.67
N GLY A 36 -13.50 -6.27 -5.26
CA GLY A 36 -13.79 -5.22 -6.24
C GLY A 36 -14.47 -5.77 -7.48
N GLY A 37 -13.98 -6.89 -8.03
CA GLY A 37 -14.59 -7.57 -9.18
C GLY A 37 -16.00 -8.11 -8.87
N ALA A 38 -16.21 -8.67 -7.67
CA ALA A 38 -17.53 -9.12 -7.21
C ALA A 38 -18.52 -7.96 -7.12
N LEU A 39 -18.13 -6.91 -6.39
CA LEU A 39 -18.99 -5.76 -6.16
C LEU A 39 -19.33 -5.05 -7.47
N TYR A 40 -18.36 -4.93 -8.38
CA TYR A 40 -18.58 -4.35 -9.70
C TYR A 40 -19.64 -5.14 -10.50
N GLN A 41 -19.58 -6.48 -10.47
CA GLN A 41 -20.49 -7.33 -11.22
C GLN A 41 -21.89 -7.43 -10.59
N PHE A 42 -22.00 -7.52 -9.26
CA PHE A 42 -23.29 -7.74 -8.58
C PHE A 42 -24.04 -6.45 -8.21
N ALA A 43 -23.31 -5.38 -7.90
CA ALA A 43 -23.89 -4.13 -7.39
C ALA A 43 -23.71 -2.93 -8.35
N GLY A 44 -23.03 -3.14 -9.48
CA GLY A 44 -22.80 -2.14 -10.51
C GLY A 44 -21.56 -1.26 -10.25
N LYS A 45 -21.20 -0.47 -11.26
CA LYS A 45 -19.94 0.29 -11.32
C LYS A 45 -19.74 1.33 -10.20
N GLU A 46 -20.82 1.83 -9.61
CA GLU A 46 -20.78 2.98 -8.68
C GLU A 46 -20.57 2.56 -7.21
N VAL A 47 -20.98 1.33 -6.88
CA VAL A 47 -20.97 0.81 -5.51
C VAL A 47 -19.56 0.62 -4.94
N PRO A 48 -18.56 0.10 -5.69
CA PRO A 48 -17.19 0.03 -5.20
C PRO A 48 -16.66 1.41 -4.77
N PHE A 49 -16.92 2.45 -5.56
CA PHE A 49 -16.47 3.81 -5.25
C PHE A 49 -17.16 4.38 -4.01
N LEU A 50 -18.45 4.13 -3.84
CA LEU A 50 -19.21 4.61 -2.69
C LEU A 50 -18.75 3.95 -1.39
N ILE A 51 -18.45 2.65 -1.43
CA ILE A 51 -17.88 1.91 -0.29
C ILE A 51 -16.48 2.43 0.03
N LEU A 52 -15.62 2.61 -0.99
CA LEU A 52 -14.28 3.18 -0.80
C LEU A 52 -14.34 4.59 -0.19
N ALA A 53 -15.28 5.43 -0.63
CA ALA A 53 -15.48 6.77 -0.09
C ALA A 53 -15.90 6.72 1.40
N PHE A 54 -16.82 5.83 1.76
CA PHE A 54 -17.25 5.67 3.15
C PHE A 54 -16.13 5.13 4.05
N VAL A 55 -15.40 4.11 3.58
CA VAL A 55 -14.23 3.57 4.29
C VAL A 55 -13.15 4.63 4.48
N SER A 56 -12.86 5.43 3.46
CA SER A 56 -11.90 6.53 3.54
C SER A 56 -12.34 7.63 4.50
N LEU A 57 -13.63 7.97 4.52
CA LEU A 57 -14.17 8.94 5.48
C LEU A 57 -14.05 8.41 6.91
N MET A 58 -14.34 7.13 7.13
CA MET A 58 -14.23 6.50 8.44
C MET A 58 -12.78 6.41 8.93
N ASP A 59 -11.84 6.06 8.05
CA ASP A 59 -10.39 6.07 8.34
C ASP A 59 -9.90 7.49 8.67
N GLY A 60 -10.32 8.49 7.90
CA GLY A 60 -10.02 9.90 8.17
C GLY A 60 -10.55 10.36 9.53
N PHE A 61 -11.78 9.97 9.88
CA PHE A 61 -12.35 10.27 11.20
C PHE A 61 -11.60 9.57 12.33
N MET A 62 -11.22 8.31 12.13
CA MET A 62 -10.41 7.55 13.08
C MET A 62 -9.02 8.17 13.26
N LEU A 63 -8.38 8.62 12.18
CA LEU A 63 -7.13 9.39 12.25
C LEU A 63 -7.30 10.69 13.03
N LEU A 64 -8.40 11.43 12.83
CA LEU A 64 -8.69 12.65 13.59
C LEU A 64 -8.87 12.40 15.09
N LEU A 65 -9.53 11.30 15.47
CA LEU A 65 -9.70 10.92 16.89
C LEU A 65 -8.41 10.39 17.52
N VAL A 66 -7.62 9.62 16.78
CA VAL A 66 -6.39 8.98 17.26
C VAL A 66 -5.21 9.96 17.26
N MET A 67 -5.21 10.96 16.38
CA MET A 67 -4.24 12.06 16.38
C MET A 67 -4.46 13.00 17.59
N LYS A 68 -4.06 12.57 18.79
CA LYS A 68 -3.63 13.48 19.87
C LYS A 68 -2.41 14.29 19.40
N PRO A 69 -2.16 15.50 19.96
CA PRO A 69 -1.52 16.59 19.22
C PRO A 69 -0.09 16.24 18.78
N PHE A 70 0.03 15.81 17.52
CA PHE A 70 1.27 15.67 16.76
C PHE A 70 2.13 16.95 16.77
N LYS A 71 1.52 18.07 17.18
CA LYS A 71 2.17 19.35 17.43
C LYS A 71 3.24 19.29 18.53
N GLU A 72 3.14 18.38 19.50
CA GLU A 72 4.17 18.22 20.55
C GLU A 72 5.40 17.45 20.03
N SER A 73 5.24 16.33 19.32
CA SER A 73 6.37 15.59 18.71
C SER A 73 7.14 16.40 17.66
N MET A 74 6.42 17.16 16.82
CA MET A 74 7.04 18.06 15.84
C MET A 74 7.71 19.29 16.48
N ARG A 75 7.25 19.72 17.65
CA ARG A 75 7.89 20.81 18.40
C ARG A 75 9.16 20.32 19.09
N ASP A 76 9.15 19.09 19.61
CA ASP A 76 10.31 18.45 20.23
C ASP A 76 11.44 18.19 19.20
N LYS A 77 11.10 17.78 17.97
CA LYS A 77 12.06 17.69 16.84
C LYS A 77 12.62 19.04 16.36
N ARG A 78 11.97 20.14 16.70
CA ARG A 78 12.43 21.50 16.38
C ARG A 78 13.28 22.10 17.52
N GLU A 79 13.08 21.61 18.75
CA GLU A 79 13.82 22.01 19.95
C GLU A 79 15.09 21.14 20.16
N VAL A 80 15.06 19.86 19.80
CA VAL A 80 16.24 18.98 19.71
C VAL A 80 16.86 19.15 18.33
N GLY A 81 17.94 19.93 18.27
CA GLY A 81 18.65 20.33 17.06
C GLY A 81 18.57 19.32 15.92
N ALA A 82 17.96 19.75 14.81
CA ALA A 82 17.74 18.96 13.61
C ALA A 82 18.96 18.08 13.30
N ALA A 83 18.82 16.76 13.51
CA ALA A 83 19.74 15.80 12.93
C ALA A 83 19.91 16.17 11.45
N PRO A 84 21.14 16.19 10.90
CA PRO A 84 21.42 16.75 9.59
C PRO A 84 20.52 16.05 8.57
N THR A 85 19.47 16.74 8.14
CA THR A 85 18.51 16.19 7.20
C THR A 85 19.25 16.17 5.87
N VAL A 86 19.73 15.00 5.46
CA VAL A 86 20.35 14.87 4.15
C VAL A 86 19.30 15.24 3.10
N PRO A 87 19.54 16.27 2.26
CA PRO A 87 18.55 16.69 1.28
C PRO A 87 18.25 15.53 0.33
N ILE A 88 16.97 15.25 0.06
CA ILE A 88 16.51 14.12 -0.76
C ILE A 88 17.23 14.05 -2.12
N TRP A 89 17.55 15.22 -2.70
CA TRP A 89 18.31 15.31 -3.95
C TRP A 89 19.71 14.72 -3.87
N ARG A 90 20.39 14.85 -2.73
CA ARG A 90 21.71 14.27 -2.49
C ARG A 90 21.65 12.75 -2.35
N LEU A 91 20.54 12.23 -1.83
CA LEU A 91 20.27 10.80 -1.74
C LEU A 91 19.99 10.20 -3.12
N PHE A 92 19.24 10.92 -3.97
CA PHE A 92 18.97 10.50 -5.35
C PHE A 92 20.20 10.56 -6.26
N MET A 93 21.16 11.43 -5.95
CA MET A 93 22.46 11.51 -6.62
C MET A 93 23.44 10.40 -6.22
N ASP A 94 23.13 9.60 -5.19
CA ASP A 94 23.96 8.46 -4.82
C ASP A 94 23.79 7.33 -5.86
N PRO A 95 24.86 6.90 -6.55
CA PRO A 95 24.76 5.89 -7.60
C PRO A 95 24.24 4.55 -7.10
N TYR A 96 24.53 4.16 -5.85
CA TYR A 96 24.04 2.89 -5.30
C TYR A 96 22.54 2.94 -5.05
N ILE A 97 22.05 4.05 -4.51
CA ILE A 97 20.62 4.25 -4.24
C ILE A 97 19.85 4.38 -5.56
N ALA A 98 20.40 5.09 -6.54
CA ALA A 98 19.80 5.22 -7.86
C ALA A 98 19.68 3.86 -8.59
N VAL A 99 20.70 3.00 -8.50
CA VAL A 99 20.66 1.65 -9.10
C VAL A 99 19.62 0.78 -8.39
N CYS A 100 19.60 0.76 -7.06
CA CYS A 100 18.59 -0.01 -6.31
C CYS A 100 17.17 0.50 -6.58
N ALA A 101 16.96 1.82 -6.57
CA ALA A 101 15.67 2.43 -6.86
C ALA A 101 15.22 2.16 -8.30
N GLY A 102 16.13 2.24 -9.27
CA GLY A 102 15.88 1.90 -10.67
C GLY A 102 15.51 0.43 -10.85
N ALA A 103 16.22 -0.49 -10.20
CA ALA A 103 15.91 -1.91 -10.24
C ALA A 103 14.53 -2.23 -9.63
N LEU A 104 14.22 -1.63 -8.47
CA LEU A 104 12.90 -1.76 -7.83
C LEU A 104 11.78 -1.19 -8.72
N MET A 105 12.01 -0.03 -9.34
CA MET A 105 11.06 0.58 -10.26
C MET A 105 10.81 -0.33 -11.48
N MET A 106 11.87 -0.84 -12.11
CA MET A 106 11.74 -1.74 -13.25
C MET A 106 11.00 -3.03 -12.90
N SER A 107 11.26 -3.59 -11.70
CA SER A 107 10.55 -4.78 -11.22
C SER A 107 9.05 -4.51 -11.04
N ASN A 108 8.68 -3.36 -10.47
CA ASN A 108 7.28 -3.00 -10.27
C ASN A 108 6.55 -2.67 -11.58
N VAL A 109 7.24 -2.05 -12.54
CA VAL A 109 6.67 -1.78 -13.88
C VAL A 109 6.38 -3.08 -14.62
N ALA A 110 7.31 -4.04 -14.59
CA ALA A 110 7.09 -5.35 -15.21
C ALA A 110 5.87 -6.08 -14.62
N LEU A 111 5.74 -6.05 -13.29
CA LEU A 111 4.60 -6.65 -12.59
C LEU A 111 3.28 -5.95 -12.94
N ALA A 112 3.26 -4.62 -12.94
CA ALA A 112 2.08 -3.84 -13.29
C ALA A 112 1.63 -4.09 -14.73
N CYS A 113 2.56 -4.13 -15.69
CA CYS A 113 2.23 -4.44 -17.08
C CYS A 113 1.68 -5.86 -17.24
N LEU A 114 2.23 -6.83 -16.52
CA LEU A 114 1.77 -8.22 -16.55
C LEU A 114 0.35 -8.34 -15.99
N GLU A 115 0.05 -7.66 -14.89
CA GLU A 115 -1.30 -7.60 -14.30
C GLU A 115 -2.34 -6.99 -15.27
N GLN A 116 -2.01 -5.86 -15.91
CA GLN A 116 -2.89 -5.21 -16.89
C GLN A 116 -3.09 -6.08 -18.14
N THR A 117 -2.02 -6.68 -18.66
CA THR A 117 -2.07 -7.50 -19.89
C THR A 117 -2.84 -8.79 -19.68
N ILE A 118 -2.66 -9.45 -18.53
CA ILE A 118 -3.38 -10.66 -18.17
C ILE A 118 -4.88 -10.39 -18.05
N SER A 119 -5.25 -9.29 -17.40
CA SER A 119 -6.65 -8.88 -17.26
C SER A 119 -7.30 -8.63 -18.62
N LEU A 120 -6.62 -7.90 -19.51
CA LEU A 120 -7.10 -7.61 -20.87
C LEU A 120 -7.26 -8.89 -21.70
N TRP A 121 -6.24 -9.76 -21.70
CA TRP A 121 -6.28 -11.01 -22.47
C TRP A 121 -7.41 -11.93 -22.01
N MET A 122 -7.70 -11.98 -20.70
CA MET A 122 -8.79 -12.76 -20.14
C MET A 122 -10.17 -12.27 -20.55
N GLU A 123 -10.34 -10.95 -20.62
CA GLU A 123 -11.59 -10.33 -21.08
C GLU A 123 -11.89 -10.72 -22.54
N ASP A 124 -10.85 -10.74 -23.38
CA ASP A 124 -10.98 -11.05 -24.82
C ASP A 124 -11.13 -12.55 -25.12
N ASN A 125 -10.44 -13.43 -24.38
CA ASN A 125 -10.31 -14.86 -24.74
C ASN A 125 -11.05 -15.83 -23.83
N LEU A 126 -11.35 -15.45 -22.58
CA LEU A 126 -11.82 -16.39 -21.56
C LEU A 126 -13.24 -16.05 -21.09
N THR A 127 -13.46 -14.85 -20.53
CA THR A 127 -14.74 -14.47 -19.93
C THR A 127 -14.86 -12.95 -19.78
N THR A 128 -16.04 -12.40 -20.02
CA THR A 128 -16.37 -10.98 -19.72
C THR A 128 -16.86 -10.75 -18.28
N ASP A 129 -16.95 -11.81 -17.47
CA ASP A 129 -17.41 -11.72 -16.07
C ASP A 129 -16.28 -11.21 -15.15
N ASN A 130 -16.38 -9.95 -14.73
CA ASN A 130 -15.40 -9.25 -13.89
C ASN A 130 -15.08 -9.97 -12.55
N TRP A 131 -16.04 -10.70 -11.96
CA TRP A 131 -15.80 -11.52 -10.78
C TRP A 131 -14.85 -12.70 -11.04
N LYS A 132 -14.95 -13.34 -12.22
CA LYS A 132 -14.09 -14.48 -12.58
C LYS A 132 -12.65 -14.02 -12.82
N ILE A 133 -12.48 -12.85 -13.41
CA ILE A 133 -11.17 -12.21 -13.59
C ILE A 133 -10.56 -11.87 -12.22
N GLY A 134 -11.36 -11.32 -11.29
CA GLY A 134 -10.90 -11.06 -9.92
C GLY A 134 -10.50 -12.32 -9.13
N MET A 135 -11.19 -13.44 -9.33
CA MET A 135 -10.88 -14.71 -8.67
C MET A 135 -9.55 -15.35 -9.10
N ILE A 136 -9.02 -15.00 -10.28
CA ILE A 136 -7.78 -15.60 -10.78
C ILE A 136 -6.53 -15.13 -10.03
N TRP A 137 -6.66 -14.02 -9.29
CA TRP A 137 -5.63 -13.50 -8.40
C TRP A 137 -5.63 -14.19 -7.03
N LEU A 138 -6.66 -14.99 -6.73
CA LEU A 138 -6.81 -15.71 -5.46
C LEU A 138 -5.75 -16.82 -5.30
N PRO A 139 -5.34 -17.62 -6.30
CA PRO A 139 -4.20 -18.53 -6.15
C PRO A 139 -2.87 -17.81 -5.88
N ALA A 140 -2.65 -16.63 -6.47
CA ALA A 140 -1.47 -15.80 -6.22
C ALA A 140 -1.42 -15.25 -4.78
N PHE A 141 -2.54 -15.31 -4.05
CA PHE A 141 -2.63 -15.04 -2.61
C PHE A 141 -1.71 -15.86 -1.76
N PHE A 142 -1.73 -17.18 -1.94
CA PHE A 142 -1.08 -18.09 -1.01
C PHE A 142 0.43 -17.90 -1.01
N PRO A 143 1.11 -17.79 -2.17
CA PRO A 143 2.53 -17.46 -2.19
C PRO A 143 2.83 -16.07 -1.63
N HIS A 144 1.97 -15.07 -1.88
CA HIS A 144 2.20 -13.71 -1.42
C HIS A 144 2.10 -13.59 0.10
N VAL A 145 1.10 -14.21 0.72
CA VAL A 145 0.94 -14.23 2.18
C VAL A 145 1.99 -15.08 2.87
N LEU A 146 2.44 -16.18 2.25
CA LEU A 146 3.52 -17.01 2.80
C LEU A 146 4.90 -16.36 2.67
N GLY A 147 5.05 -15.39 1.76
CA GLY A 147 6.29 -14.66 1.51
C GLY A 147 6.48 -13.38 2.34
N VAL A 148 5.43 -12.90 3.00
CA VAL A 148 5.42 -11.73 3.92
C VAL A 148 5.54 -12.19 5.36
#